data_AF-A0A7Y6DMB2-F1
#
_entry.id   AF-A0A7Y6DMB2-F1
#
_cell.length_a   1.000
_cell.length_b   1.000
_cell.length_c   1.000
_cell.angle_alpha   90.00
_cell.angle_beta   90.00
_cell.angle_gamma   90.00
#
_symmetry.space_group_name_H-M   'P 1'
#
loop_
_entity.id
_entity.type
_entity.pdbx_description
1 polymer ?
#
loop_
_entity_poly.entity_id
_entity_poly.type
_entity_poly.pdbx_seq_one_letter_code
_entity_poly.pdbx_strand_id
1 'polypeptide(L)'
;MRTRNPFVPAAIVAALTIGSLAACSSDGNSNYVTPQTPGASSSSTPAAGSSDEATSEELPSDFPKDDVPLVDGTVVVARGDKDNGWSVTVQPKGKDGFAEAKSKLEAKGFTAQPDATDSKAVYTNDKYTVAVGTPGVSVTYAVTANQ
;
A
#
# COMPACT_ATOMS: atom_id res chain seq x y z
N MET A 1 -3.26 43.20 27.75
CA MET A 1 -4.42 42.30 27.60
C MET A 1 -3.92 40.88 27.79
N ARG A 2 -4.24 40.26 28.92
CA ARG A 2 -3.77 38.93 29.37
C ARG A 2 -5.00 38.05 29.46
N THR A 3 -5.27 37.28 28.41
CA THR A 3 -6.48 36.46 28.34
C THR A 3 -6.27 35.19 29.17
N ARG A 4 -6.89 35.16 30.35
CA ARG A 4 -7.08 33.95 31.16
C ARG A 4 -8.25 33.17 30.57
N ASN A 5 -8.03 31.93 30.15
CA ASN A 5 -9.14 31.03 29.83
C ASN A 5 -9.18 29.89 30.86
N PRO A 6 -10.28 29.73 31.60
CA PRO A 6 -10.41 28.74 32.66
C PRO A 6 -10.64 27.34 32.08
N PHE A 7 -9.88 26.38 32.62
CA PHE A 7 -10.10 24.94 32.51
C PHE A 7 -11.47 24.57 33.11
N VAL A 8 -12.25 23.79 32.37
CA VAL A 8 -13.49 23.12 32.85
C VAL A 8 -13.22 21.61 32.89
N PRO A 9 -13.45 20.92 34.03
CA PRO A 9 -13.31 19.47 34.10
C PRO A 9 -14.64 18.71 33.97
N ALA A 10 -14.54 17.54 33.34
CA ALA A 10 -15.26 16.28 33.59
C ALA A 10 -16.78 16.17 33.37
N ALA A 11 -17.17 15.27 32.45
CA ALA A 11 -18.07 14.15 32.79
C ALA A 11 -17.88 13.00 31.78
N ILE A 12 -17.51 11.85 32.32
CA ILE A 12 -17.33 10.55 31.66
C ILE A 12 -18.71 9.92 31.50
N VAL A 13 -19.07 9.47 30.29
CA VAL A 13 -20.10 8.45 30.09
C VAL A 13 -19.52 7.37 29.20
N ALA A 14 -19.20 6.25 29.84
CA ALA A 14 -18.83 5.00 29.20
C ALA A 14 -20.09 4.35 28.60
N ALA A 15 -20.07 4.07 27.30
CA ALA A 15 -20.99 3.13 26.68
C ALA A 15 -20.17 1.91 26.22
N LEU A 16 -20.21 0.85 27.03
CA LEU A 16 -19.69 -0.47 26.69
C LEU A 16 -20.62 -1.12 25.65
N THR A 17 -20.26 -1.07 24.37
CA THR A 17 -20.86 -1.95 23.37
C THR A 17 -19.99 -3.19 23.20
N ILE A 18 -20.44 -4.26 23.83
CA ILE A 18 -19.87 -5.61 23.73
C ILE A 18 -20.25 -6.12 22.33
N GLY A 19 -19.36 -5.93 21.36
CA GLY A 19 -19.47 -6.53 20.03
C GLY A 19 -18.80 -7.90 20.03
N SER A 20 -19.61 -8.96 20.05
CA SER A 20 -19.19 -10.35 19.99
C SER A 20 -18.24 -10.61 18.83
N LEU A 21 -17.02 -11.02 19.14
CA LEU A 21 -16.06 -11.58 18.20
C LEU A 21 -16.59 -12.95 17.74
N ALA A 22 -17.30 -12.99 16.62
CA ALA A 22 -17.49 -14.22 15.87
C ALA A 22 -16.15 -14.54 15.17
N ALA A 23 -15.27 -15.19 15.91
CA ALA A 23 -14.18 -15.96 15.35
C ALA A 23 -14.75 -17.27 14.81
N CYS A 24 -14.57 -17.52 13.52
CA CYS A 24 -14.15 -18.82 13.02
C CYS A 24 -13.79 -18.68 11.54
N SER A 25 -12.49 -18.68 11.30
CA SER A 25 -11.91 -19.00 10.02
C SER A 25 -12.33 -20.40 9.57
N SER A 26 -12.57 -20.52 8.27
CA SER A 26 -12.07 -21.61 7.43
C SER A 26 -12.66 -23.03 7.54
N ASP A 27 -13.20 -23.44 6.39
CA ASP A 27 -13.14 -24.76 5.75
C ASP A 27 -13.95 -25.94 6.34
N GLY A 28 -15.01 -26.32 5.61
CA GLY A 28 -15.69 -27.60 5.82
C GLY A 28 -17.04 -27.77 5.13
N ASN A 29 -17.01 -28.08 3.83
CA ASN A 29 -18.02 -28.85 3.05
C ASN A 29 -19.28 -29.36 3.80
N SER A 30 -20.49 -28.99 3.35
CA SER A 30 -21.69 -29.84 3.42
C SER A 30 -22.85 -29.32 2.57
N ASN A 31 -23.07 -30.05 1.49
CA ASN A 31 -24.26 -30.09 0.64
C ASN A 31 -25.56 -30.27 1.45
N TYR A 32 -26.41 -29.24 1.52
CA TYR A 32 -27.83 -29.36 1.85
C TYR A 32 -28.66 -28.72 0.74
N VAL A 33 -29.31 -29.57 -0.05
CA VAL A 33 -30.25 -29.21 -1.13
C VAL A 33 -31.66 -29.07 -0.56
N THR A 34 -32.20 -27.84 -0.54
CA THR A 34 -33.66 -27.55 -0.63
C THR A 34 -33.86 -26.11 -1.17
N PRO A 35 -34.90 -25.84 -1.98
CA PRO A 35 -34.81 -24.88 -3.09
C PRO A 35 -35.38 -23.51 -2.73
N GLN A 36 -34.62 -22.45 -2.98
CA GLN A 36 -35.17 -21.09 -3.07
C GLN A 36 -34.52 -20.34 -4.24
N THR A 37 -35.37 -20.03 -5.21
CA THR A 37 -35.19 -19.22 -6.41
C THR A 37 -34.10 -18.14 -6.33
N PRO A 38 -33.18 -18.12 -7.31
CA PRO A 38 -32.58 -16.87 -7.76
C PRO A 38 -32.80 -16.69 -9.26
N GLY A 39 -33.46 -15.60 -9.62
CA GLY A 39 -33.42 -15.05 -10.96
C GLY A 39 -32.02 -14.51 -11.29
N ALA A 40 -31.71 -14.59 -12.58
CA ALA A 40 -30.70 -13.82 -13.30
C ALA A 40 -29.23 -13.97 -12.87
N SER A 41 -28.55 -14.83 -13.65
CA SER A 41 -27.30 -14.54 -14.36
C SER A 41 -26.24 -13.69 -13.66
N SER A 42 -25.14 -14.32 -13.26
CA SER A 42 -23.79 -13.86 -13.61
C SER A 42 -22.82 -15.03 -13.57
N SER A 43 -22.45 -15.46 -14.78
CA SER A 43 -21.15 -16.02 -15.17
C SER A 43 -20.28 -16.69 -14.10
N SER A 44 -20.36 -18.02 -14.04
CA SER A 44 -19.26 -18.93 -13.74
C SER A 44 -18.22 -18.81 -14.89
N THR A 45 -16.90 -18.71 -14.71
CA THR A 45 -15.90 -19.64 -14.12
C THR A 45 -14.49 -19.04 -14.36
N PRO A 46 -13.38 -19.52 -13.74
CA PRO A 46 -13.27 -20.46 -12.63
C PRO A 46 -12.49 -19.90 -11.42
N ALA A 47 -12.83 -20.42 -10.23
CA ALA A 47 -11.92 -20.41 -9.10
C ALA A 47 -10.76 -21.37 -9.42
N ALA A 48 -9.60 -20.82 -9.76
CA ALA A 48 -8.34 -21.53 -9.70
C ALA A 48 -7.81 -21.39 -8.27
N GLY A 49 -7.80 -22.48 -7.53
CA GLY A 49 -7.01 -22.54 -6.30
C GLY A 49 -5.54 -22.38 -6.64
N SER A 50 -4.82 -21.63 -5.81
CA SER A 50 -3.39 -21.76 -5.53
C SER A 50 -3.06 -20.75 -4.45
N SER A 51 -2.06 -21.08 -3.63
CA SER A 51 -1.37 -20.25 -2.65
C SER A 51 -1.64 -18.75 -2.77
N ASP A 52 -1.86 -18.08 -1.64
CA ASP A 52 -1.92 -16.62 -1.45
C ASP A 52 -0.58 -15.95 -1.85
N GLU A 53 -0.12 -16.18 -3.09
CA GLU A 53 0.84 -15.36 -3.80
C GLU A 53 0.01 -14.24 -4.40
N ALA A 54 -0.05 -13.12 -3.70
CA ALA A 54 -0.66 -11.90 -4.23
C ALA A 54 -0.14 -11.67 -5.65
N THR A 55 -1.06 -11.66 -6.63
CA THR A 55 -0.70 -11.43 -8.03
C THR A 55 -0.07 -10.05 -8.14
N SER A 56 1.13 -9.97 -8.72
CA SER A 56 1.76 -8.67 -8.95
C SER A 56 0.97 -7.92 -10.01
N GLU A 57 0.61 -6.67 -9.71
CA GLU A 57 0.05 -5.75 -10.68
C GLU A 57 1.08 -5.40 -11.75
N GLU A 58 0.61 -5.24 -12.98
CA GLU A 58 1.47 -4.92 -14.11
C GLU A 58 1.86 -3.44 -14.05
N LEU A 59 3.17 -3.16 -14.14
CA LEU A 59 3.66 -1.78 -14.13
C LEU A 59 3.26 -1.08 -15.45
N PRO A 60 2.94 0.22 -15.41
CA PRO A 60 2.75 1.01 -16.62
C PRO A 60 3.93 0.85 -17.58
N SER A 61 3.65 0.67 -18.87
CA SER A 61 4.65 0.45 -19.92
C SER A 61 5.71 1.54 -19.99
N ASP A 62 5.31 2.77 -19.67
CA ASP A 62 6.15 3.97 -19.67
C ASP A 62 6.93 4.18 -18.36
N PHE A 63 6.79 3.29 -17.38
CA PHE A 63 7.50 3.41 -16.10
C PHE A 63 9.02 3.25 -16.29
N PRO A 64 9.84 4.19 -15.77
CA PRO A 64 11.29 4.17 -15.97
C PRO A 64 12.00 3.16 -15.06
N LYS A 65 11.76 1.85 -15.26
CA LYS A 65 12.30 0.75 -14.45
C LYS A 65 13.84 0.67 -14.43
N ASP A 66 14.48 1.18 -15.48
CA ASP A 66 15.94 1.12 -15.63
C ASP A 66 16.63 2.22 -14.81
N ASP A 67 15.98 3.39 -14.68
CA ASP A 67 16.44 4.51 -13.87
C ASP A 67 15.94 4.39 -12.41
N VAL A 68 14.67 4.01 -12.18
CA VAL A 68 14.05 3.92 -10.85
C VAL A 68 13.87 2.46 -10.44
N PRO A 69 14.78 1.90 -9.62
CA PRO A 69 14.68 0.52 -9.16
C PRO A 69 13.62 0.40 -8.06
N LEU A 70 12.87 -0.69 -8.11
CA LEU A 70 11.93 -1.07 -7.06
C LEU A 70 12.55 -2.14 -6.15
N VAL A 71 12.03 -2.22 -4.93
CA VAL A 71 12.35 -3.33 -4.01
C VAL A 71 11.80 -4.65 -4.51
N ASP A 72 12.46 -5.72 -4.12
CA ASP A 72 12.00 -7.06 -4.42
C ASP A 72 10.76 -7.39 -3.58
N GLY A 73 9.65 -7.67 -4.26
CA GLY A 73 8.36 -7.86 -3.61
C GLY A 73 7.23 -7.99 -4.63
N THR A 74 6.01 -8.03 -4.12
CA THR A 74 4.80 -8.04 -4.95
C THR A 74 4.35 -6.61 -5.21
N VAL A 75 4.16 -6.23 -6.47
CA VAL A 75 3.54 -4.95 -6.80
C VAL A 75 2.03 -5.05 -6.53
N VAL A 76 1.50 -4.24 -5.62
CA VAL A 76 0.08 -4.29 -5.22
C VAL A 76 -0.73 -3.10 -5.72
N VAL A 77 -0.05 -2.06 -6.20
CA VAL A 77 -0.67 -0.92 -6.89
C VAL A 77 0.34 -0.43 -7.91
N ALA A 78 -0.07 -0.27 -9.17
CA ALA A 78 0.74 0.41 -10.16
C ALA A 78 -0.11 1.27 -11.08
N ARG A 79 0.10 2.58 -11.05
CA ARG A 79 -0.72 3.54 -11.82
C ARG A 79 0.07 4.80 -12.18
N GLY A 80 -0.51 5.60 -13.06
CA GLY A 80 0.05 6.86 -13.52
C GLY A 80 0.85 6.71 -14.81
N ASP A 81 1.48 7.81 -15.21
CA ASP A 81 2.09 7.99 -16.52
C ASP A 81 3.16 9.11 -16.47
N LYS A 82 3.81 9.37 -17.60
CA LYS A 82 4.90 10.35 -17.69
C LYS A 82 4.44 11.79 -17.42
N ASP A 83 3.20 12.14 -17.71
CA ASP A 83 2.66 13.50 -17.56
C ASP A 83 2.15 13.73 -16.13
N ASN A 84 1.51 12.73 -15.51
CA ASN A 84 0.96 12.82 -14.16
C ASN A 84 1.90 12.31 -13.05
N GLY A 85 2.99 11.64 -13.43
CA GLY A 85 3.84 10.87 -12.53
C GLY A 85 3.28 9.48 -12.25
N TRP A 86 4.13 8.61 -11.73
CA TRP A 86 3.80 7.22 -11.41
C TRP A 86 3.63 7.03 -9.90
N SER A 87 2.70 6.17 -9.53
CA SER A 87 2.49 5.73 -8.16
C SER A 87 2.50 4.21 -8.12
N VAL A 88 3.50 3.65 -7.46
CA VAL A 88 3.72 2.20 -7.35
C VAL A 88 3.80 1.82 -5.89
N THR A 89 2.98 0.89 -5.43
CA THR A 89 3.11 0.31 -4.09
C THR A 89 3.60 -1.12 -4.22
N VAL A 90 4.69 -1.42 -3.52
CA VAL A 90 5.29 -2.75 -3.46
C VAL A 90 5.17 -3.27 -2.04
N GLN A 91 4.71 -4.51 -1.92
CA GLN A 91 4.76 -5.25 -0.68
C GLN A 91 6.06 -6.07 -0.64
N PRO A 92 7.09 -5.60 0.10
CA PRO A 92 8.35 -6.32 0.22
C PRO A 92 8.15 -7.64 0.97
N LYS A 93 9.01 -8.62 0.70
CA LYS A 93 8.99 -9.93 1.39
C LYS A 93 9.41 -9.84 2.86
N GLY A 94 10.09 -8.76 3.24
CA GLY A 94 10.59 -8.52 4.60
C GLY A 94 10.20 -7.13 5.13
N LYS A 95 10.36 -6.96 6.44
CA LYS A 95 10.08 -5.69 7.14
C LYS A 95 11.05 -4.55 6.77
N ASP A 96 12.15 -4.86 6.11
CA ASP A 96 13.23 -3.91 5.80
C ASP A 96 13.10 -3.29 4.40
N GLY A 97 11.98 -3.52 3.70
CA GLY A 97 11.80 -3.06 2.32
C GLY A 97 11.99 -1.56 2.14
N PHE A 98 11.61 -0.73 3.11
CA PHE A 98 11.87 0.72 3.02
C PHE A 98 13.37 1.04 3.05
N ALA A 99 14.16 0.35 3.87
CA ALA A 99 15.61 0.53 3.90
C ALA A 99 16.27 0.05 2.59
N GLU A 100 15.81 -1.09 2.05
CA GLU A 100 16.28 -1.60 0.77
C GLU A 100 15.95 -0.66 -0.40
N ALA A 101 14.76 -0.04 -0.40
CA ALA A 101 14.35 0.96 -1.39
C ALA A 101 15.33 2.13 -1.45
N LYS A 102 15.67 2.67 -0.26
CA LYS A 102 16.63 3.76 -0.09
C LYS A 102 17.99 3.39 -0.67
N SER A 103 18.54 2.25 -0.26
CA SER A 103 19.84 1.79 -0.76
C SER A 103 19.86 1.55 -2.27
N LYS A 104 18.78 1.02 -2.86
CA LYS A 104 18.67 0.83 -4.32
C LYS A 104 18.65 2.17 -5.07
N LEU A 105 17.91 3.16 -4.57
CA LEU A 105 17.86 4.49 -5.17
C LEU A 105 19.22 5.19 -5.09
N GLU A 106 19.88 5.14 -3.94
CA GLU A 106 21.22 5.71 -3.75
C GLU A 106 22.26 5.04 -4.66
N ALA A 107 22.19 3.72 -4.81
CA ALA A 107 23.05 2.97 -5.73
C ALA A 107 22.85 3.35 -7.21
N LYS A 108 21.68 3.90 -7.56
CA LYS A 108 21.37 4.45 -8.89
C LYS A 108 21.71 5.92 -9.04
N GLY A 109 22.35 6.53 -8.03
CA GLY A 109 22.78 7.92 -8.07
C GLY A 109 21.70 8.93 -7.67
N PHE A 110 20.60 8.48 -7.07
CA PHE A 110 19.66 9.41 -6.46
C PHE A 110 20.24 9.96 -5.15
N THR A 111 20.05 11.25 -4.92
CA THR A 111 20.44 11.93 -3.69
C THR A 111 19.23 12.10 -2.78
N ALA A 112 19.37 11.69 -1.51
CA ALA A 112 18.33 11.91 -0.51
C ALA A 112 18.19 13.40 -0.18
N GLN A 113 16.94 13.87 -0.11
CA GLN A 113 16.61 15.21 0.32
C GLN A 113 16.68 15.32 1.86
N PRO A 114 16.96 16.52 2.39
CA PRO A 114 17.23 16.72 3.82
C PRO A 114 16.02 16.44 4.73
N ASP A 115 14.81 16.27 4.18
CA ASP A 115 13.57 15.99 4.89
C ASP A 115 13.25 14.48 5.03
N ALA A 116 14.19 13.61 4.66
CA ALA A 116 14.06 12.17 4.85
C ALA A 116 13.91 11.80 6.34
N THR A 117 13.01 10.85 6.61
CA THR A 117 12.75 10.24 7.91
C THR A 117 12.74 8.72 7.78
N ASP A 118 12.53 8.02 8.88
CA ASP A 118 12.47 6.55 8.91
C ASP A 118 11.26 5.95 8.18
N SER A 119 10.27 6.76 7.79
CA SER A 119 9.05 6.29 7.12
C SER A 119 8.71 7.02 5.82
N LYS A 120 9.43 8.09 5.49
CA LYS A 120 9.28 8.83 4.24
C LYS A 120 10.64 9.37 3.81
N ALA A 121 10.98 9.31 2.54
CA ALA A 121 12.21 9.90 2.03
C ALA A 121 11.99 10.33 0.59
N VAL A 122 12.50 11.50 0.23
CA VAL A 122 12.48 11.99 -1.15
C VAL A 122 13.87 11.87 -1.72
N TYR A 123 13.96 11.31 -2.91
CA TYR A 123 15.20 11.04 -3.64
C TYR A 123 15.14 11.76 -4.98
N THR A 124 16.19 12.47 -5.34
CA THR A 124 16.23 13.25 -6.59
C THR A 124 17.50 12.96 -7.37
N ASN A 125 17.39 12.88 -8.69
CA ASN A 125 18.54 12.93 -9.60
C ASN A 125 18.27 13.98 -10.70
N ASP A 126 19.06 13.98 -11.78
CA ASP A 126 18.87 14.91 -12.90
C ASP A 126 17.56 14.69 -13.67
N LYS A 127 17.00 13.47 -13.67
CA LYS A 127 15.86 13.08 -14.51
C LYS A 127 14.54 12.95 -13.77
N TYR A 128 14.55 12.55 -12.50
CA TYR A 128 13.39 12.13 -11.74
C TYR A 128 13.48 12.54 -10.27
N THR A 129 12.33 12.73 -9.68
CA THR A 129 12.10 12.85 -8.24
C THR A 129 11.26 11.67 -7.77
N VAL A 130 11.75 10.94 -6.77
CA VAL A 130 11.13 9.73 -6.23
C VAL A 130 10.85 9.94 -4.74
N ALA A 131 9.57 10.09 -4.39
CA ALA A 131 9.12 10.07 -3.01
C ALA A 131 8.81 8.62 -2.60
N VAL A 132 9.52 8.10 -1.62
CA VAL A 132 9.29 6.77 -1.05
C VAL A 132 8.66 6.94 0.33
N GLY A 133 7.61 6.19 0.62
CA GLY A 133 6.98 6.15 1.94
C GLY A 133 6.58 4.73 2.33
N THR A 134 6.45 4.47 3.63
CA THR A 134 6.04 3.15 4.12
C THR A 134 4.89 3.22 5.13
N PRO A 135 3.63 3.05 4.71
CA PRO A 135 2.54 2.81 5.65
C PRO A 135 2.62 1.36 6.19
N GLY A 136 3.35 1.17 7.28
CA GLY A 136 3.56 -0.15 7.88
C GLY A 136 4.67 -0.93 7.18
N VAL A 137 4.32 -2.05 6.54
CA VAL A 137 5.29 -2.95 5.86
C VAL A 137 5.37 -2.73 4.35
N SER A 138 4.43 -2.00 3.74
CA SER A 138 4.41 -1.77 2.30
C SER A 138 5.20 -0.51 1.94
N VAL A 139 5.86 -0.50 0.78
CA VAL A 139 6.64 0.64 0.29
C VAL A 139 5.95 1.26 -0.92
N THR A 140 5.52 2.51 -0.80
CA THR A 140 4.94 3.30 -1.88
C THR A 140 5.98 4.23 -2.48
N TYR A 141 6.09 4.22 -3.80
CA TYR A 141 6.93 5.06 -4.64
C TYR A 141 6.03 6.02 -5.42
N ALA A 142 6.31 7.31 -5.31
CA ALA A 142 5.75 8.34 -6.16
C ALA A 142 6.89 8.90 -7.01
N VAL A 143 6.85 8.68 -8.32
CA VAL A 143 7.90 9.06 -9.26
C VAL A 143 7.40 10.17 -10.16
N THR A 144 8.15 11.25 -10.27
CA THR A 144 7.83 12.38 -11.15
C THR A 144 9.05 12.69 -12.01
N ALA A 145 8.84 12.91 -13.31
CA ALA A 145 9.91 13.37 -14.20
C ALA A 145 10.26 14.84 -13.91
N ASN A 146 11.55 15.13 -13.80
CA ASN A 146 12.04 16.51 -13.74
C ASN A 146 11.93 17.10 -15.15
N GLN A 147 11.43 18.33 -15.24
CA GLN A 147 11.27 19.08 -16.49
C GLN A 147 12.50 19.94 -16.76
#